data_AF-A0A3D0RWH4-F1
#
_entry.id   AF-A0A3D0RWH4-F1
#
_cell.length_a   1.000
_cell.length_b   1.000
_cell.length_c   1.000
_cell.angle_alpha   90.00
_cell.angle_beta   90.00
_cell.angle_gamma   90.00
#
_symmetry.space_group_name_H-M   'P 1'
#
loop_
_entity.id
_entity.type
_entity.pdbx_description
1 polymer ?
#
loop_
_entity_poly.entity_id
_entity_poly.type
_entity_poly.pdbx_seq_one_letter_code
_entity_poly.pdbx_strand_id
1 'polypeptide(L)'
;MSVTPEPGQVVTVFRNRLRPDADAYPDHADRMSALAETMPGYVEHKSFTAADGERVTIATFADRASHDAWAQHPVHREAQRA
;
A
#
# COMPACT_ATOMS: atom_id res chain seq x y z
N MET A 1 4.54 -6.33 15.01
CA MET A 1 3.57 -5.93 16.06
C MET A 1 2.42 -5.24 15.35
N SER A 2 1.16 -5.52 15.70
CA SER A 2 0.04 -4.80 15.07
C SER A 2 -0.13 -3.45 15.76
N VAL A 3 -0.04 -2.34 15.01
CA VAL A 3 -0.40 -1.02 15.52
C VAL A 3 -1.93 -0.89 15.48
N THR A 4 -2.53 -0.44 16.58
CA THR A 4 -3.93 0.02 16.56
C THR A 4 -3.94 1.44 15.99
N PRO A 5 -4.76 1.73 14.97
CA PRO A 5 -4.82 3.09 14.44
C PRO A 5 -5.33 4.09 15.48
N GLU A 6 -4.69 5.25 15.55
CA GLU A 6 -5.03 6.34 16.46
C GLU A 6 -5.95 7.39 15.79
N PRO A 7 -6.76 8.15 16.55
CA PRO A 7 -7.57 9.23 16.01
C PRO A 7 -6.75 10.23 15.17
N GLY A 8 -7.26 10.58 13.99
CA GLY A 8 -6.59 11.48 13.04
C GLY A 8 -5.76 10.76 11.98
N GLN A 9 -5.43 9.48 12.18
CA GLN A 9 -4.76 8.67 11.17
C GLN A 9 -5.71 8.31 10.01
N VAL A 10 -5.12 8.07 8.85
CA VAL A 10 -5.85 7.60 7.66
C VAL A 10 -5.42 6.17 7.37
N VAL A 11 -6.41 5.27 7.30
CA VAL A 11 -6.21 3.87 6.94
C VAL A 11 -6.84 3.62 5.57
N THR A 12 -6.02 3.19 4.62
CA THR A 12 -6.45 2.82 3.28
C THR A 12 -6.37 1.31 3.12
N VAL A 13 -7.50 0.72 2.70
CA VAL A 13 -7.61 -0.71 2.41
C VAL A 13 -7.78 -0.89 0.92
N PHE A 14 -6.81 -1.57 0.30
CA PHE A 14 -6.81 -1.89 -1.12
C PHE A 14 -6.95 -3.39 -1.30
N ARG A 15 -7.91 -3.83 -2.13
CA ARG A 15 -8.09 -5.22 -2.52
C ARG A 15 -7.85 -5.37 -4.01
N ASN A 16 -7.15 -6.42 -4.41
CA ASN A 16 -6.98 -6.75 -5.82
C ASN A 16 -6.80 -8.25 -6.05
N ARG A 17 -6.99 -8.65 -7.31
CA ARG A 17 -6.49 -9.90 -7.87
C ARG A 17 -5.50 -9.55 -8.97
N LEU A 18 -4.41 -10.29 -9.04
CA LEU A 18 -3.43 -10.13 -10.11
C LEU A 18 -3.98 -10.73 -11.40
N ARG A 19 -3.59 -10.15 -12.54
CA ARG A 19 -3.81 -10.78 -13.83
C ARG A 19 -2.89 -12.01 -13.95
N PRO A 20 -3.27 -13.04 -14.72
CA PRO A 20 -2.46 -14.26 -14.86
C PRO A 20 -1.04 -14.03 -15.39
N ASP A 21 -0.81 -12.92 -16.11
CA ASP A 21 0.45 -12.52 -16.74
C ASP A 21 1.28 -11.53 -15.90
N ALA A 22 0.96 -11.37 -14.61
CA ALA A 22 1.59 -10.38 -13.72
C ALA A 22 2.89 -10.89 -13.05
N ASP A 23 3.78 -11.53 -13.81
CA ASP A 23 4.99 -12.19 -13.27
C ASP A 23 5.97 -11.21 -12.59
N ALA A 24 6.00 -9.95 -13.04
CA ALA A 24 6.85 -8.90 -12.46
C ALA A 24 6.24 -8.22 -11.22
N TYR A 25 5.03 -8.61 -10.81
CA TYR A 25 4.30 -7.96 -9.73
C TYR A 25 5.00 -8.04 -8.35
N PRO A 26 5.61 -9.16 -7.93
CA PRO A 26 6.27 -9.24 -6.62
C PRO A 26 7.36 -8.17 -6.44
N ASP A 27 8.25 -8.03 -7.43
CA ASP A 27 9.31 -7.01 -7.43
C ASP A 27 8.75 -5.58 -7.38
N HIS A 28 7.63 -5.34 -8.08
CA HIS A 28 6.93 -4.05 -8.02
C HIS A 28 6.32 -3.79 -6.65
N ALA A 29 5.69 -4.80 -6.05
CA ALA A 29 5.09 -4.69 -4.73
C ALA A 29 6.15 -4.36 -3.66
N ASP A 30 7.31 -5.01 -3.70
CA ASP A 30 8.40 -4.75 -2.76
C ASP A 30 8.95 -3.33 -2.89
N ARG A 31 9.12 -2.83 -4.12
CA ARG A 31 9.52 -1.43 -4.36
C ARG A 31 8.48 -0.44 -3.84
N MET A 32 7.20 -0.74 -4.01
CA MET A 32 6.11 0.10 -3.52
C MET A 32 6.04 0.13 -2.00
N SER A 33 6.26 -1.02 -1.35
CA SER A 33 6.38 -1.12 0.10
C SER A 33 7.55 -0.30 0.63
N ALA A 34 8.74 -0.46 0.04
CA ALA A 34 9.93 0.30 0.43
C ALA A 34 9.73 1.81 0.23
N LEU A 35 9.09 2.23 -0.87
CA LEU A 35 8.75 3.64 -1.09
C LEU A 35 7.81 4.16 0.00
N ALA A 36 6.74 3.43 0.32
CA ALA A 36 5.77 3.84 1.34
C ALA A 36 6.45 4.08 2.70
N GLU A 37 7.41 3.24 3.09
CA GLU A 37 8.19 3.38 4.32
C GLU A 37 9.05 4.65 4.37
N THR A 38 9.42 5.21 3.22
CA THR A 38 10.17 6.48 3.14
C THR A 38 9.28 7.73 3.16
N MET A 39 7.96 7.57 3.02
CA MET A 39 7.04 8.71 2.94
C MET A 39 6.87 9.37 4.32
N PRO A 40 6.85 10.71 4.38
CA PRO A 40 6.47 11.42 5.60
C PRO A 40 5.12 10.95 6.12
N GLY A 41 5.04 10.72 7.44
CA GLY A 41 3.83 10.28 8.10
C GLY A 41 3.44 8.82 7.85
N TYR A 42 4.30 7.99 7.24
CA TYR A 42 4.09 6.54 7.22
C TYR A 42 4.04 5.96 8.65
N VAL A 43 3.07 5.07 8.91
CA VAL A 43 2.91 4.40 10.20
C VAL A 43 3.16 2.90 10.06
N GLU A 44 2.36 2.23 9.24
CA GLU A 44 2.54 0.81 8.92
C GLU A 44 1.88 0.46 7.59
N HIS A 45 2.27 -0.67 7.01
CA HIS A 45 1.43 -1.36 6.04
C HIS A 45 1.49 -2.88 6.26
N LYS A 46 0.42 -3.58 5.87
CA LYS A 46 0.30 -5.04 5.93
C LYS A 46 -0.27 -5.53 4.63
N SER A 47 0.24 -6.67 4.15
CA SER A 47 -0.27 -7.34 2.94
C SER A 47 -0.66 -8.77 3.27
N PHE A 48 -1.84 -9.18 2.83
CA PHE A 48 -2.37 -10.53 3.00
C PHE A 48 -2.79 -11.09 1.65
N THR A 49 -2.67 -12.40 1.49
CA THR A 49 -3.13 -13.13 0.30
C THR A 49 -4.04 -14.27 0.76
N ALA A 50 -5.25 -14.32 0.22
CA ALA A 50 -6.21 -15.39 0.44
C ALA A 50 -5.89 -16.60 -0.46
N ALA A 51 -6.44 -17.76 -0.09
CA ALA A 51 -6.20 -19.02 -0.82
C ALA A 51 -6.68 -19.00 -2.28
N ASP A 52 -7.64 -18.13 -2.60
CA ASP A 52 -8.18 -17.96 -3.96
C ASP A 52 -7.39 -16.91 -4.79
N GLY A 53 -6.24 -16.46 -4.28
CA GLY A 53 -5.38 -15.48 -4.94
C GLY A 53 -5.83 -14.03 -4.77
N GLU A 54 -6.89 -13.74 -4.02
CA GLU A 54 -7.21 -12.38 -3.65
C GLU A 54 -6.18 -11.80 -2.68
N ARG A 55 -5.84 -10.53 -2.85
CA ARG A 55 -4.86 -9.83 -2.03
C ARG A 55 -5.50 -8.61 -1.40
N VAL A 56 -5.05 -8.28 -0.18
CA VAL A 56 -5.40 -7.04 0.49
C VAL A 56 -4.16 -6.40 1.08
N THR A 57 -3.99 -5.11 0.83
CA THR A 57 -2.98 -4.27 1.47
C THR A 57 -3.69 -3.22 2.32
N ILE A 58 -3.27 -3.10 3.57
CA ILE A 58 -3.76 -2.12 4.53
C ILE A 58 -2.60 -1.18 4.84
N ALA A 59 -2.73 0.10 4.53
CA ALA A 59 -1.69 1.10 4.77
C ALA A 59 -2.23 2.20 5.69
N THR A 60 -1.45 2.56 6.70
CA THR A 60 -1.80 3.57 7.71
C THR A 60 -0.83 4.73 7.62
N PHE A 61 -1.37 5.95 7.57
CA PHE A 61 -0.62 7.20 7.63
C PHE A 61 -1.08 8.05 8.80
N ALA A 62 -0.16 8.87 9.33
CA ALA A 62 -0.37 9.71 10.50
C ALA A 62 -1.50 10.72 10.33
N ASP A 63 -1.75 11.17 9.09
CA ASP A 63 -2.74 12.18 8.76
C ASP A 63 -3.11 12.15 7.27
N ARG A 64 -4.13 12.95 6.90
CA ARG A 64 -4.65 13.05 5.53
C ARG A 64 -3.66 13.64 4.53
N ALA A 65 -2.84 14.61 4.91
CA ALA A 65 -1.90 15.24 4.00
C ALA A 65 -0.77 14.27 3.63
N SER A 66 -0.25 13.54 4.61
CA SER A 66 0.73 12.47 4.45
C SER A 66 0.21 11.35 3.53
N HIS A 67 -1.03 10.89 3.77
CA HIS A 67 -1.69 9.93 2.89
C HIS A 67 -1.83 10.45 1.45
N ASP A 68 -2.29 11.68 1.26
CA ASP A 68 -2.53 12.25 -0.06
C ASP A 68 -1.23 12.45 -0.85
N ALA A 69 -0.13 12.77 -0.16
CA ALA A 69 1.20 12.83 -0.77
C ALA A 69 1.66 11.46 -1.28
N TRP A 70 1.42 10.39 -0.52
CA TRP A 70 1.69 9.03 -0.97
C TRP A 70 0.81 8.62 -2.16
N ALA A 71 -0.51 8.87 -2.08
CA ALA A 71 -1.44 8.54 -3.15
C ALA A 71 -1.13 9.26 -4.48
N GLN A 72 -0.57 10.46 -4.40
CA GLN A 72 -0.19 11.28 -5.55
C GLN A 72 1.26 11.05 -6.02
N HIS A 73 2.07 10.30 -5.27
CA HIS A 73 3.46 10.07 -5.61
C HIS A 73 3.58 9.47 -7.02
N PRO A 74 4.44 9.99 -7.93
CA PRO A 74 4.50 9.57 -9.32
C PRO A 74 4.65 8.06 -9.50
N VAL A 75 5.56 7.44 -8.74
CA VAL A 75 5.80 5.98 -8.76
C VAL A 75 4.57 5.20 -8.30
N HIS A 76 3.82 5.72 -7.31
CA HIS A 76 2.57 5.08 -6.87
C HIS A 76 1.48 5.16 -7.94
N ARG A 77 1.38 6.31 -8.63
CA ARG A 77 0.43 6.47 -9.75
C ARG A 77 0.78 5.61 -10.96
N GLU A 78 2.06 5.37 -11.23
CA GLU A 78 2.52 4.46 -12.26
C GLU A 78 2.15 3.02 -11.92
N ALA A 79 2.40 2.59 -10.67
CA ALA A 79 2.04 1.25 -10.21
C ALA A 79 0.53 0.96 -10.28
N GLN A 80 -0.33 1.96 -10.10
CA GLN A 80 -1.79 1.81 -10.27
C GLN A 80 -2.25 1.60 -11.71
N ARG A 81 -1.41 1.90 -12.71
CA ARG A 81 -1.75 1.83 -14.14
C ARG A 81 -1.26 0.55 -14.82
N ALA A 82 -0.34 -0.18 -14.20
CA ALA A 82 0.24 -1.42 -14.69
C ALA A 82 -0.66 -2.63 -14.36
#